data_AF-A0A3M2WJL8-F1
#
_entry.id   AF-A0A3M2WJL8-F1
#
_cell.length_a   1.000
_cell.length_b   1.000
_cell.length_c   1.000
_cell.angle_alpha   90.00
_cell.angle_beta   90.00
_cell.angle_gamma   90.00
#
_symmetry.space_group_name_H-M   'P 1'
#
loop_
_entity.id
_entity.type
_entity.pdbx_description
1 polymer ?
#
loop_
_entity_poly.entity_id
_entity_poly.type
_entity_poly.pdbx_seq_one_letter_code
_entity_poly.pdbx_strand_id
1 'polypeptide(L)' 'DVDKVVAASPGIELKTAPEGYVKVHENHHLWSKTRIGEVQANGQFKVIYESDLIEPNPFPKGYQ' A
#
# COMPACT_ATOMS: atom_id res chain seq x y z
N ASP A 1 9.88 6.78 -23.40
CA ASP A 1 11.11 6.17 -22.90
C ASP A 1 10.76 5.51 -21.57
N VAL A 2 10.65 4.18 -21.56
CA VAL A 2 10.14 3.43 -20.40
C VAL A 2 11.15 3.44 -19.28
N ASP A 3 12.43 3.28 -19.59
CA ASP A 3 13.50 3.21 -18.59
C ASP A 3 13.59 4.51 -17.79
N LYS A 4 13.39 5.67 -18.45
CA LYS A 4 13.31 6.96 -17.76
C LYS A 4 12.12 7.05 -16.81
N VAL A 5 10.96 6.50 -17.17
CA VAL A 5 9.78 6.48 -16.29
C VAL A 5 10.00 5.54 -15.11
N VAL A 6 10.57 4.36 -15.34
CA VAL A 6 10.90 3.40 -14.27
C VAL A 6 11.86 4.03 -13.28
N ALA A 7 12.95 4.64 -13.76
CA ALA A 7 13.93 5.32 -12.90
C ALA A 7 13.34 6.50 -12.12
N ALA A 8 12.33 7.18 -12.67
CA ALA A 8 11.65 8.30 -12.01
C ALA A 8 10.54 7.86 -11.02
N SER A 9 10.15 6.58 -11.03
CA SER A 9 9.01 6.09 -10.26
C SER A 9 9.23 5.95 -8.74
N PRO A 10 10.41 5.52 -8.23
CA PRO A 10 10.64 5.42 -6.79
C PRO A 10 10.50 6.77 -6.11
N GLY A 11 9.86 6.78 -4.95
CA GLY A 11 9.67 7.99 -4.15
C GLY A 11 8.49 8.85 -4.55
N ILE A 12 7.79 8.57 -5.66
CA ILE A 12 6.53 9.25 -5.99
C ILE A 12 5.54 9.04 -4.84
N GLU A 13 4.98 10.15 -4.37
CA GLU A 13 3.99 10.19 -3.29
C GLU A 13 2.62 10.55 -3.84
N LEU A 14 1.59 9.86 -3.35
CA LEU A 14 0.20 10.18 -3.64
C LEU A 14 -0.56 10.35 -2.32
N LYS A 15 -0.82 11.61 -1.95
CA LYS A 15 -1.52 11.99 -0.70
C LYS A 15 -3.05 11.91 -0.82
N THR A 16 -3.56 11.76 -2.04
CA THR A 16 -4.99 11.82 -2.36
C THR A 16 -5.53 10.49 -2.90
N ALA A 17 -4.83 9.37 -2.68
CA ALA A 17 -5.37 8.08 -3.08
C ALA A 17 -6.59 7.74 -2.20
N PRO A 18 -7.60 7.02 -2.72
CA PRO A 18 -8.79 6.65 -1.95
C PRO A 18 -8.47 5.86 -0.68
N GLU A 19 -7.38 5.09 -0.67
CA GLU A 19 -6.92 4.33 0.49
C GLU A 19 -6.11 5.18 1.51
N GLY A 20 -5.79 6.43 1.18
CA GLY A 20 -4.96 7.33 1.98
C GLY A 20 -3.59 7.58 1.34
N TYR A 21 -2.62 8.02 2.15
CA TYR A 21 -1.27 8.29 1.68
C TYR A 21 -0.55 7.00 1.27
N VAL A 22 0.01 7.00 0.05
CA VAL A 22 0.87 5.94 -0.47
C VAL A 22 2.14 6.50 -1.11
N LYS A 23 3.17 5.67 -1.19
CA LYS A 23 4.46 6.03 -1.81
C LYS A 23 5.03 4.84 -2.57
N VAL A 24 5.63 5.08 -3.73
CA VAL A 24 6.34 4.04 -4.48
C VAL A 24 7.69 3.76 -3.80
N HIS A 25 7.93 2.52 -3.40
CA HIS A 25 9.20 2.06 -2.84
C HIS A 25 10.24 1.76 -3.93
N GLU A 26 11.52 1.66 -3.57
CA GLU A 26 12.62 1.36 -4.50
C GLU A 26 12.47 -0.01 -5.18
N ASN A 27 11.81 -0.96 -4.52
CA ASN A 27 11.45 -2.26 -5.11
C ASN A 27 10.19 -2.21 -6.00
N HIS A 28 9.75 -1.01 -6.36
CA HIS A 28 8.56 -0.72 -7.19
C HIS A 28 7.21 -1.19 -6.63
N HIS A 29 7.13 -1.58 -5.36
CA HIS A 29 5.87 -1.83 -4.65
C HIS A 29 5.44 -0.58 -3.85
N LEU A 30 4.22 -0.59 -3.31
CA LEU A 30 3.67 0.54 -2.55
C LEU A 30 3.93 0.40 -1.05
N TRP A 31 4.32 1.53 -0.44
CA TRP A 31 4.04 1.78 0.97
C TRP A 31 2.55 2.05 1.13
N SER A 32 1.88 1.27 1.96
CA SER A 32 0.44 1.37 2.17
C SER A 32 0.07 1.11 3.63
N LYS A 33 -1.10 1.57 4.04
CA LYS A 33 -1.73 1.18 5.31
C LYS A 33 -2.60 -0.05 5.10
N THR A 34 -2.62 -0.96 6.07
CA THR A 34 -3.55 -2.08 6.10
C THR A 34 -4.73 -1.76 7.01
N ARG A 35 -5.94 -2.08 6.57
CA ARG A 35 -7.16 -1.99 7.37
C ARG A 35 -7.82 -3.36 7.49
N ILE A 36 -8.32 -3.67 8.68
CA ILE A 36 -9.16 -4.85 8.92
C ILE A 36 -10.60 -4.37 9.13
N GLY A 37 -11.50 -4.86 8.28
CA GLY A 37 -12.93 -4.54 8.33
C GLY A 37 -13.76 -5.71 8.83
N GLU A 38 -14.62 -5.46 9.82
CA GLU A 38 -15.66 -6.38 10.26
C GLU A 38 -16.90 -6.21 9.38
N VAL A 39 -17.35 -7.29 8.74
CA VAL A 39 -18.57 -7.31 7.92
C VAL A 39 -19.80 -7.08 8.79
N GLN A 40 -20.66 -6.13 8.41
CA GLN A 40 -21.89 -5.80 9.12
C GLN A 40 -23.11 -6.41 8.42
N ALA A 41 -24.22 -6.59 9.16
CA ALA A 41 -25.46 -7.17 8.62
C ALA A 41 -26.11 -6.36 7.48
N ASN A 42 -25.79 -5.07 7.37
CA ASN A 42 -26.26 -4.19 6.29
C ASN A 42 -25.38 -4.23 5.03
N GLY A 43 -24.40 -5.14 4.97
CA GLY A 43 -23.49 -5.30 3.83
C GLY A 43 -22.30 -4.33 3.81
N GLN A 44 -22.18 -3.44 4.80
CA GLN A 44 -21.04 -2.53 4.92
C GLN A 44 -19.92 -3.12 5.79
N PHE A 45 -18.74 -2.50 5.75
CA PHE A 45 -17.58 -2.86 6.57
C PHE A 45 -17.34 -1.81 7.66
N LYS A 46 -17.16 -2.26 8.90
CA LYS A 46 -16.67 -1.43 10.00
C LYS A 46 -15.16 -1.63 10.15
N VAL A 47 -14.36 -0.59 9.97
CA VAL A 47 -12.91 -0.68 10.21
C VAL A 47 -12.68 -0.85 11.71
N ILE A 48 -12.05 -1.95 12.11
CA ILE A 48 -11.72 -2.26 13.52
C ILE A 48 -10.24 -2.12 13.83
N TYR A 49 -9.40 -2.02 12.80
CA TYR A 49 -7.98 -1.80 12.92
C TYR A 49 -7.45 -1.09 11.67
N GLU A 50 -6.52 -0.17 11.87
CA GLU A 50 -5.70 0.45 10.84
C GLU A 50 -4.25 0.41 11.32
N SER A 51 -3.32 -0.01 10.45
CA SER A 51 -1.90 0.03 10.74
C SER A 51 -1.31 1.42 10.47
N ASP A 52 -0.10 1.64 11.00
CA ASP A 52 0.80 2.64 10.42
C ASP A 52 1.17 2.28 8.97
N LEU A 53 1.94 3.14 8.31
CA LEU A 53 2.42 2.89 6.95
C LEU A 53 3.40 1.71 6.94
N ILE A 54 3.11 0.69 6.14
CA ILE A 54 3.90 -0.55 6.07
C ILE A 54 4.84 -0.50 4.87
N GLU A 55 6.10 -0.89 5.09
CA GLU A 55 7.10 -1.10 4.03
C GLU A 55 6.80 -2.37 3.22
N PRO A 56 6.77 -2.32 1.88
CA PRO A 56 6.48 -3.51 1.09
C PRO A 56 7.66 -4.49 1.08
N ASN A 57 7.41 -5.72 1.54
CA ASN A 57 8.32 -6.85 1.42
C ASN A 57 7.66 -7.97 0.58
N PRO A 58 7.82 -7.95 -0.76
CA PRO A 58 7.16 -8.92 -1.65
C PRO A 58 7.70 -10.35 -1.52
N PHE A 59 8.88 -10.53 -0.93
CA PHE A 59 9.52 -11.83 -0.73
C PHE A 59 9.92 -12.01 0.74
N PRO A 60 8.93 -12.14 1.65
CA PRO A 60 9.23 -12.32 3.06
C PRO A 60 9.94 -13.65 3.29
N LYS A 61 10.97 -13.63 4.14
CA LYS A 61 11.74 -14.83 4.50
C LYS A 61 10.79 -15.88 5.09
N GLY A 62 10.89 -17.12 4.60
CA GLY A 62 10.09 -18.25 5.08
C GLY A 62 8.80 -18.55 4.31
N TYR A 63 8.49 -17.79 3.25
CA TYR A 63 7.29 -17.97 2.40
C TYR A 63 7.63 -18.19 0.91
N GLN A 64 8.80 -18.76 0.61
CA GLN A 64 9.25 -19.08 -0.76
C GLN A 64 8.71 -20.42 -1.23
#